data_AF-A0AAW1I9T9-F1
#
_entry.id   AF-A0AAW1I9T9-F1
#
_cell.length_a   1.000
_cell.length_b   1.000
_cell.length_c   1.000
_cell.angle_alpha   90.00
_cell.angle_beta   90.00
_cell.angle_gamma   90.00
#
_symmetry.space_group_name_H-M   'P 1'
#
loop_
_entity.id
_entity.type
_entity.pdbx_description
1 polymer ?
#
loop_
_entity_poly.entity_id
_entity_poly.type
_entity_poly.pdbx_seq_one_letter_code
_entity_poly.pdbx_strand_id
1 'polypeptide(L)'
;MLGESYKNISKKQGVYKRREEDVQNNLDNLFDIAHANATEWMKIEEDLPETVTVYWDGTLLPGLGVRSSKEERLPILISFGEKEQLLTVPKLDSSSGQKEAKAVLNTLYD
;
A
#
# COMPACT_ATOMS: atom_id res chain seq x y z
N MET A 1 -43.80 1.11 12.96
CA MET A 1 -42.96 2.22 12.48
C MET A 1 -41.51 2.18 12.98
N LEU A 2 -41.24 1.96 14.28
CA LEU A 2 -39.84 1.94 14.77
C LEU A 2 -39.02 0.71 14.31
N GLY A 3 -39.58 -0.50 14.33
CA GLY A 3 -38.86 -1.75 13.98
C GLY A 3 -38.34 -1.83 12.54
N GLU A 4 -39.04 -1.22 11.58
CA GLU A 4 -38.61 -1.15 10.17
C GLU A 4 -37.48 -0.14 9.98
N SER A 5 -37.51 0.96 10.72
CA SER A 5 -36.43 1.95 10.76
C SER A 5 -35.12 1.32 11.26
N TYR A 6 -35.17 0.56 12.36
CA TYR A 6 -33.99 -0.14 12.89
C TYR A 6 -33.42 -1.18 11.90
N LYS A 7 -34.27 -1.98 11.25
CA LYS A 7 -33.83 -2.93 10.20
C LYS A 7 -33.18 -2.23 9.01
N ASN A 8 -33.70 -1.08 8.58
CA ASN A 8 -33.15 -0.32 7.45
C ASN A 8 -31.80 0.34 7.78
N ILE A 9 -31.61 0.83 9.00
CA ILE A 9 -30.32 1.40 9.45
C ILE A 9 -29.25 0.31 9.51
N SER A 10 -29.56 -0.85 10.10
CA SER A 10 -28.63 -1.98 10.17
C SER A 10 -28.23 -2.50 8.78
N LYS A 11 -29.19 -2.62 7.85
CA LYS A 11 -28.91 -2.97 6.44
C LYS A 11 -28.02 -1.95 5.75
N LYS A 12 -28.29 -0.65 5.92
CA LYS A 12 -27.45 0.41 5.35
C LYS A 12 -26.03 0.32 5.90
N GLN A 13 -25.85 0.18 7.22
CA GLN A 13 -24.53 0.01 7.82
C GLN A 13 -23.78 -1.21 7.27
N GLY A 14 -24.45 -2.35 7.09
CA GLY A 14 -23.85 -3.54 6.46
C GLY A 14 -23.50 -3.38 4.98
N VAL A 15 -24.17 -2.48 4.25
CA VAL A 15 -23.80 -2.13 2.86
C VAL A 15 -22.59 -1.20 2.83
N TYR A 16 -22.54 -0.18 3.71
CA TYR A 16 -21.38 0.70 3.81
C TYR A 16 -20.11 -0.08 4.16
N LYS A 17 -20.20 -0.97 5.15
CA LYS A 17 -19.06 -1.80 5.57
C LYS A 17 -18.52 -2.68 4.44
N ARG A 18 -19.41 -3.36 3.70
CA ARG A 18 -19.00 -4.16 2.53
C ARG A 18 -18.32 -3.34 1.44
N ARG A 19 -18.84 -2.14 1.15
CA ARG A 19 -18.21 -1.24 0.16
C ARG A 19 -16.82 -0.79 0.60
N GLU A 20 -16.63 -0.56 1.89
CA GLU A 20 -15.31 -0.20 2.44
C GLU A 20 -14.32 -1.36 2.32
N GLU A 21 -14.75 -2.58 2.64
CA GLU A 21 -13.96 -3.81 2.42
C GLU A 21 -13.61 -4.01 0.93
N ASP A 22 -14.56 -3.78 0.02
CA ASP A 22 -14.32 -3.88 -1.44
C ASP A 22 -13.30 -2.83 -1.91
N VAL A 23 -13.37 -1.59 -1.40
CA VAL A 23 -12.39 -0.54 -1.72
C VAL A 23 -11.01 -0.91 -1.23
N GLN A 24 -10.91 -1.41 0.00
CA GLN A 24 -9.64 -1.86 0.58
C GLN A 24 -9.01 -2.99 -0.26
N ASN A 25 -9.79 -4.01 -0.60
CA ASN A 25 -9.32 -5.15 -1.40
C ASN A 25 -8.88 -4.72 -2.81
N ASN A 26 -9.62 -3.81 -3.44
CA ASN A 26 -9.25 -3.29 -4.75
C ASN A 26 -7.93 -2.49 -4.71
N LEU A 27 -7.68 -1.77 -3.63
CA LEU A 27 -6.43 -1.03 -3.45
C LEU A 27 -5.26 -1.95 -3.13
N ASP A 28 -5.50 -3.02 -2.36
CA ASP A 28 -4.50 -4.07 -2.16
C ASP A 28 -4.04 -4.67 -3.47
N ASN A 29 -5.00 -5.11 -4.29
CA ASN A 29 -4.70 -5.63 -5.62
C ASN A 29 -3.97 -4.59 -6.49
N LEU A 30 -4.31 -3.30 -6.38
CA LEU A 30 -3.64 -2.24 -7.13
C LEU A 30 -2.15 -2.09 -6.75
N PHE A 31 -1.84 -2.12 -5.45
CA PHE A 31 -0.45 -2.01 -4.98
C PHE A 31 0.37 -3.25 -5.35
N ASP A 32 -0.20 -4.44 -5.23
CA ASP A 32 0.47 -5.69 -5.60
C ASP A 32 0.76 -5.74 -7.11
N ILE A 33 -0.18 -5.29 -7.95
CA ILE A 33 0.01 -5.20 -9.41
C ILE A 33 1.07 -4.16 -9.78
N ALA A 34 1.06 -2.98 -9.12
CA ALA A 34 2.05 -1.95 -9.36
C ALA A 34 3.47 -2.43 -9.02
N HIS A 35 3.61 -3.20 -7.94
CA HIS A 35 4.88 -3.80 -7.52
C HIS A 35 5.43 -4.78 -8.57
N ALA A 36 4.60 -5.73 -9.02
CA ALA A 36 5.03 -6.70 -10.04
C ALA A 36 5.50 -6.01 -11.33
N ASN A 37 4.77 -4.98 -11.79
CA ASN A 37 5.18 -4.18 -12.93
C ASN A 37 6.50 -3.44 -12.67
N ALA A 38 6.70 -2.78 -11.52
CA ALA A 38 7.94 -2.06 -11.25
C ALA A 38 9.18 -2.96 -11.33
N THR A 39 9.09 -4.19 -10.79
CA THR A 39 10.17 -5.18 -10.81
C THR A 39 10.51 -5.68 -12.22
N GLU A 40 9.52 -5.81 -13.11
CA GLU A 40 9.77 -6.15 -14.51
C GLU A 40 10.56 -5.05 -15.23
N TRP A 41 10.27 -3.78 -14.96
CA TRP A 41 10.96 -2.66 -15.61
C TRP A 41 12.43 -2.54 -15.16
N MET A 42 12.75 -2.84 -13.90
CA MET A 42 14.14 -2.92 -13.42
C MET A 42 14.94 -4.05 -14.10
N LYS A 43 14.27 -5.12 -14.57
CA LYS A 43 14.91 -6.24 -15.26
C LYS A 43 15.09 -6.00 -16.76
N ILE A 44 14.28 -5.12 -17.36
CA ILE A 44 14.25 -4.87 -18.81
C ILE A 44 15.26 -3.79 -19.22
N GLU A 45 15.61 -2.83 -18.36
CA GLU A 45 16.71 -1.90 -18.65
C GLU A 45 18.06 -2.62 -18.47
N GLU A 46 18.66 -3.08 -19.58
CA GLU A 46 20.06 -3.55 -19.64
C GLU A 46 21.09 -2.46 -19.23
N ASP A 47 20.62 -1.22 -19.03
CA ASP A 47 21.39 -0.03 -18.71
C ASP A 47 21.03 0.46 -17.29
N LEU A 48 20.99 -0.47 -16.32
CA LEU A 48 20.81 -0.12 -14.91
C LEU A 48 21.86 0.94 -14.55
N PRO A 49 21.45 2.13 -14.11
CA PRO A 49 22.38 3.19 -13.80
C PRO A 49 23.31 2.76 -12.66
N GLU A 50 24.56 3.21 -12.72
CA GLU A 50 25.59 2.86 -11.74
C GLU A 50 25.16 3.16 -10.29
N THR A 51 24.22 4.10 -10.11
CA THR A 51 23.62 4.41 -8.82
C THR A 51 22.10 4.59 -8.93
N VAL A 52 21.39 4.12 -7.90
CA VAL A 52 19.95 4.31 -7.70
C VAL A 52 19.76 4.85 -6.28
N THR A 53 18.86 5.83 -6.12
CA THR A 53 18.50 6.37 -4.80
C THR A 53 17.16 5.79 -4.35
N VAL A 54 17.09 5.26 -3.13
CA VAL A 54 15.85 4.71 -2.55
C VAL A 54 15.27 5.71 -1.54
N TYR A 55 14.01 6.08 -1.72
CA TYR A 55 13.26 6.96 -0.82
C TYR A 55 12.14 6.17 -0.14
N TRP A 56 12.05 6.27 1.18
CA TRP A 56 11.08 5.51 1.97
C TRP A 56 10.51 6.28 3.16
N ASP A 57 11.08 7.45 3.50
CA ASP A 57 10.62 8.31 4.60
C ASP A 57 9.45 9.21 4.15
N GLY A 58 8.36 8.59 3.72
CA GLY A 58 7.13 9.26 3.31
C GLY A 58 6.06 9.22 4.40
N THR A 59 5.10 10.14 4.37
CA THR A 59 3.91 10.08 5.23
C THR A 59 3.25 8.71 5.09
N LEU A 60 3.29 7.92 6.17
CA LEU A 60 2.66 6.61 6.23
C LEU A 60 1.19 6.76 5.84
N LEU A 61 0.78 5.99 4.82
CA LEU A 61 -0.62 5.98 4.46
C LEU A 61 -1.35 5.17 5.53
N PRO A 62 -2.35 5.74 6.23
CA PRO A 62 -3.17 4.95 7.13
C PRO A 62 -3.79 3.80 6.33
N GLY A 63 -3.73 2.58 6.86
CA GLY A 63 -4.51 1.47 6.33
C GLY A 63 -5.96 1.94 6.22
N LEU A 64 -6.57 1.77 5.04
CA LEU A 64 -7.89 2.33 4.74
C LEU A 64 -9.03 1.58 5.46
N GLY A 65 -8.73 0.89 6.56
CA GLY A 65 -9.70 0.20 7.41
C GLY A 65 -10.22 1.08 8.54
N VAL A 66 -11.53 1.36 8.51
CA VAL A 66 -12.44 1.62 9.65
C VAL A 66 -11.73 2.07 10.93
N ARG A 67 -11.26 3.32 11.02
CA ARG A 67 -10.90 4.04 12.28
C ARG A 67 -10.01 3.31 13.32
N SER A 68 -9.47 2.11 13.04
CA SER A 68 -8.97 1.17 14.06
C SER A 68 -7.96 0.15 13.53
N SER A 69 -7.74 0.03 12.21
CA SER A 69 -6.62 -0.77 11.70
C SER A 69 -5.32 -0.04 12.03
N LYS A 70 -4.47 -0.65 12.86
CA LYS A 70 -3.10 -0.19 13.12
C LYS A 70 -2.15 -0.44 11.94
N GLU A 71 -2.69 -0.91 10.82
CA GLU A 71 -1.92 -1.18 9.64
C GLU A 71 -1.56 0.15 8.98
N GLU A 72 -0.28 0.32 8.71
CA GLU A 72 0.31 1.46 8.05
C GLU A 72 0.94 0.96 6.75
N ARG A 73 1.05 1.83 5.77
CA ARG A 73 1.67 1.50 4.48
C ARG A 73 2.86 2.40 4.24
N LEU A 74 3.97 1.78 3.89
CA LEU A 74 5.23 2.46 3.62
C LEU A 74 5.47 2.51 2.11
N PRO A 75 5.31 3.66 1.44
CA PRO A 75 5.69 3.79 0.04
C PRO A 75 7.22 3.74 -0.09
N ILE A 76 7.72 2.86 -0.96
CA ILE A 76 9.14 2.77 -1.27
C ILE A 76 9.32 3.18 -2.73
N LEU A 77 10.01 4.28 -2.95
CA LEU A 77 10.30 4.83 -4.27
C LEU A 77 11.78 4.64 -4.60
N ILE A 78 12.06 4.53 -5.88
CA ILE A 78 13.41 4.58 -6.42
C ILE A 78 13.51 5.75 -7.39
N SER A 79 14.64 6.43 -7.38
CA SER A 79 14.98 7.43 -8.38
C SER A 79 16.28 7.07 -9.05
N PHE A 80 16.30 7.22 -10.36
CA PHE A 80 17.45 6.94 -11.19
C PHE A 80 17.45 7.84 -12.44
N GLY A 81 18.56 8.54 -12.66
CA GLY A 81 18.61 9.62 -13.65
C GLY A 81 17.55 10.68 -13.38
N GLU A 82 16.69 10.95 -14.36
CA GLU A 82 15.54 11.88 -14.24
C GLU A 82 14.21 11.16 -13.94
N LYS A 83 14.25 9.85 -13.67
CA LYS A 83 13.06 9.04 -13.41
C LYS A 83 12.89 8.82 -11.90
N GLU A 84 11.64 8.80 -11.48
CA GLU A 84 11.23 8.37 -10.15
C GLU A 84 10.07 7.39 -10.30
N GLN A 85 10.13 6.28 -9.57
CA GLN A 85 9.15 5.21 -9.67
C GLN A 85 8.85 4.61 -8.29
N LEU A 86 7.57 4.38 -8.03
CA LEU A 86 7.14 3.62 -6.86
C LEU A 86 7.47 2.14 -7.07
N LEU A 87 8.35 1.60 -6.23
CA LEU A 87 8.75 0.21 -6.29
C LEU A 87 7.71 -0.69 -5.62
N THR A 88 7.19 -0.28 -4.46
CA THR A 88 6.17 -1.03 -3.71
C THR A 88 5.52 -0.18 -2.62
N VAL A 89 4.48 -0.74 -1.98
CA VAL A 89 3.79 -0.16 -0.82
C VAL A 89 3.50 -1.26 0.23
N PRO A 90 4.52 -1.81 0.91
CA PRO A 90 4.34 -2.84 1.91
C PRO A 90 3.42 -2.39 3.04
N LYS A 91 2.54 -3.31 3.45
CA LYS A 91 1.79 -3.19 4.69
C LYS A 91 2.68 -3.48 5.88
N LEU A 92 2.64 -2.60 6.86
CA LEU A 92 3.29 -2.72 8.14
C LEU A 92 2.22 -2.75 9.24
N ASP A 93 2.40 -3.60 10.22
CA ASP A 93 1.59 -3.63 11.43
C ASP A 93 1.98 -2.53 12.44
N SER A 94 3.11 -1.84 12.20
CA SER A 94 3.52 -0.58 12.84
C SER A 94 4.74 0.06 12.14
N SER A 95 4.82 1.39 12.14
CA SER A 95 5.93 2.24 11.66
C SER A 95 7.13 2.36 12.61
N SER A 96 7.53 1.25 13.23
CA SER A 96 8.85 1.30 13.87
C SER A 96 9.92 1.34 12.77
N GLY A 97 10.93 2.20 12.92
CA GLY A 97 12.01 2.30 11.92
C GLY A 97 12.72 0.98 11.62
N GLN A 98 12.70 0.01 12.56
CA GLN A 98 13.20 -1.35 12.32
C GLN A 98 12.35 -2.12 11.30
N LYS A 99 11.01 -2.01 11.39
CA LYS A 99 10.09 -2.69 10.46
C LYS A 99 10.14 -2.05 9.09
N GLU A 100 10.23 -0.72 9.05
CA GLU A 100 10.39 0.01 7.80
C GLU A 100 11.72 -0.34 7.12
N ALA A 101 12.84 -0.29 7.83
CA ALA A 101 14.15 -0.69 7.29
C ALA A 101 14.16 -2.14 6.79
N LYS A 102 13.48 -3.05 7.51
CA LYS A 102 13.32 -4.44 7.07
C LYS A 102 12.47 -4.56 5.82
N ALA A 103 11.41 -3.76 5.69
CA ALA A 103 10.56 -3.75 4.50
C ALA A 103 11.32 -3.25 3.28
N VAL A 104 12.12 -2.19 3.44
CA VAL A 104 13.04 -1.70 2.38
C VAL A 104 14.04 -2.77 1.99
N LEU A 105 14.68 -3.41 2.98
CA LEU A 105 15.63 -4.49 2.71
C LEU A 105 14.97 -5.61 1.91
N ASN A 106 13.85 -6.16 2.38
CA ASN A 106 13.16 -7.25 1.69
C ASN A 106 12.79 -6.88 0.25
N THR A 107 12.30 -5.65 0.02
CA THR A 107 11.92 -5.17 -1.32
C THR A 107 13.10 -5.20 -2.30
N LEU A 108 14.32 -4.92 -1.83
CA LEU A 108 15.51 -4.88 -2.69
C LEU A 108 16.13 -6.26 -2.95
N TYR A 109 15.75 -7.29 -2.19
CA TYR A 109 16.31 -8.64 -2.27
C TYR A 109 15.29 -9.71 -2.71
N ASP A 110 14.04 -9.33 -2.99
CA ASP A 110 13.00 -10.17 -3.60
C ASP A 110 13.19 -10.33 -5.13
#